data_AF-A0A2W6BTE6-F1
#
_entry.id   AF-A0A2W6BTE6-F1
#
_cell.length_a   1.000
_cell.length_b   1.000
_cell.length_c   1.000
_cell.angle_alpha   90.00
_cell.angle_beta   90.00
_cell.angle_gamma   90.00
#
_symmetry.space_group_name_H-M   'P 1'
#
loop_
_entity.id
_entity.type
_entity.pdbx_description
1 polymer ?
#
loop_
_entity_poly.entity_id
_entity_poly.type
_entity_poly.pdbx_seq_one_letter_code
_entity_poly.pdbx_strand_id
1 'polypeptide(L)'
;MWPAIGKLSEVARLSRLDLSGHYDPGGLHRVDFQELHGGDLLVVYEMGLARIDPNGSLCWQQVHDQLTARLDRLDGEVAWFHGEYEQFGFHLVDGRPIVP
;
A
#
# COMPACT_ATOMS: atom_id res chain seq x y z
N MET A 1 -12.89 -3.34 17.11
CA MET A 1 -11.56 -3.61 17.68
C MET A 1 -11.00 -4.79 16.91
N TRP A 2 -10.16 -4.48 15.94
CA TRP A 2 -9.49 -5.38 15.00
C TRP A 2 -7.99 -5.05 15.14
N PRO A 3 -7.06 -6.02 15.01
CA PRO A 3 -7.21 -7.47 14.90
C PRO A 3 -7.17 -8.18 16.27
N ALA A 4 -7.82 -9.35 16.36
CA ALA A 4 -7.70 -10.26 17.50
C ALA A 4 -6.40 -11.09 17.38
N ILE A 5 -5.50 -10.93 18.35
CA ILE A 5 -4.16 -11.56 18.35
C ILE A 5 -4.26 -13.08 18.10
N GLY A 6 -3.45 -13.59 17.18
CA GLY A 6 -3.22 -15.03 16.99
C GLY A 6 -4.23 -15.76 16.09
N LYS A 7 -5.15 -15.05 15.43
CA LYS A 7 -6.08 -15.66 14.46
C LYS A 7 -5.92 -15.01 13.09
N LEU A 8 -5.51 -15.80 12.10
CA LEU A 8 -5.58 -15.39 10.70
C LEU A 8 -7.06 -15.39 10.28
N SER A 9 -7.57 -14.23 9.89
CA SER A 9 -8.90 -14.06 9.32
C SER A 9 -8.78 -13.31 7.99
N GLU A 10 -9.49 -13.79 6.96
CA GLU A 10 -9.64 -13.04 5.71
C GLU A 10 -10.39 -11.74 6.01
N VAL A 11 -9.69 -10.60 5.87
CA VAL A 11 -10.26 -9.26 6.13
C VAL A 11 -10.91 -8.64 4.89
N ALA A 12 -10.43 -9.03 3.71
CA ALA A 12 -10.90 -8.57 2.42
C ALA A 12 -10.44 -9.54 1.33
N ARG A 13 -11.15 -9.56 0.20
CA ARG A 13 -10.76 -10.29 -1.00
C ARG A 13 -10.73 -9.35 -2.19
N LEU A 14 -9.53 -9.08 -2.69
CA LEU A 14 -9.36 -8.41 -3.98
C LEU A 14 -9.38 -9.47 -5.08
N SER A 15 -10.38 -9.41 -5.95
CA SER A 15 -10.51 -10.31 -7.11
C SER A 15 -9.34 -10.16 -8.10
N ARG A 16 -8.72 -8.98 -8.11
CA ARG A 16 -7.57 -8.62 -8.93
C ARG A 16 -6.96 -7.35 -8.37
N LEU A 17 -5.65 -7.35 -8.14
CA LEU A 17 -4.89 -6.11 -8.07
C LEU A 17 -4.66 -5.71 -9.53
N ASP A 18 -5.28 -4.64 -10.01
CA ASP A 18 -5.06 -4.14 -11.38
C ASP A 18 -3.71 -3.44 -11.44
N LEU A 19 -2.65 -4.26 -11.48
CA LEU A 19 -1.32 -3.87 -11.91
C LEU A 19 -1.44 -3.51 -13.40
N SER A 20 -1.60 -2.22 -13.69
CA SER A 20 -1.70 -1.73 -15.07
C SER A 20 -0.51 -2.22 -15.90
N GLY A 21 -0.77 -2.87 -17.05
CA GLY A 21 0.26 -3.11 -18.08
C GLY A 21 0.80 -4.53 -18.23
N HIS A 22 0.00 -5.59 -18.10
CA HIS A 22 0.44 -6.98 -18.34
C HIS A 22 1.63 -7.42 -17.47
N TYR A 23 1.80 -6.82 -16.29
CA TYR A 23 2.92 -7.11 -15.42
C TYR A 23 2.69 -8.41 -14.65
N ASP A 24 3.56 -9.39 -14.91
CA ASP A 24 3.74 -10.58 -14.10
C ASP A 24 4.70 -10.23 -12.93
N PRO A 25 4.26 -10.28 -11.67
CA PRO A 25 5.07 -9.95 -10.49
C PRO A 25 6.06 -11.09 -10.17
N GLY A 26 6.84 -11.51 -11.17
CA GLY A 26 8.06 -12.30 -10.97
C GLY A 26 9.18 -11.50 -10.29
N GLY A 27 8.94 -10.20 -10.06
CA GLY A 27 9.68 -9.35 -9.12
C GLY A 27 9.34 -9.70 -7.67
N LEU A 28 10.29 -9.43 -6.78
CA LEU A 28 10.32 -9.78 -5.36
C LEU A 28 8.91 -9.85 -4.72
N HIS A 29 8.46 -11.06 -4.37
CA HIS A 29 7.15 -11.41 -3.77
C HIS A 29 6.83 -10.72 -2.43
N ARG A 30 6.96 -9.39 -2.34
CA ARG A 30 6.74 -8.63 -1.11
C ARG A 30 5.42 -7.89 -1.20
N VAL A 31 4.57 -8.21 -0.23
CA VAL A 31 3.36 -7.47 0.08
C VAL A 31 3.38 -7.22 1.59
N ASP A 32 3.41 -5.95 1.95
CA ASP A 32 3.38 -5.48 3.33
C ASP A 32 2.00 -4.88 3.62
N PHE A 33 1.51 -5.08 4.84
CA PHE A 33 0.19 -4.63 5.26
C PHE A 33 0.33 -3.70 6.47
N GLN A 34 -0.27 -2.51 6.40
CA GLN A 34 -0.30 -1.55 7.50
C GLN A 34 -1.75 -1.17 7.82
N GLU A 35 -2.14 -1.31 9.07
CA GLU A 35 -3.43 -0.80 9.55
C GLU A 35 -3.37 0.73 9.65
N LEU A 36 -4.37 1.39 9.08
CA LEU A 36 -4.54 2.84 9.15
C LEU A 36 -5.66 3.20 10.14
N HIS A 37 -5.76 4.49 10.45
CA HIS A 37 -6.89 5.00 11.23
C HIS A 37 -8.22 4.70 10.54
N GLY A 38 -9.25 4.36 11.32
CA GLY A 38 -10.58 3.99 10.80
C GLY A 38 -10.73 2.51 10.45
N GLY A 39 -9.66 1.72 10.54
CA GLY A 39 -9.67 0.29 10.21
C GLY A 39 -9.37 0.01 8.73
N ASP A 40 -9.00 1.04 7.98
CA ASP A 40 -8.51 0.92 6.62
C ASP A 40 -7.18 0.17 6.58
N LEU A 41 -6.86 -0.43 5.44
CA LEU A 41 -5.65 -1.20 5.22
C LEU A 41 -4.84 -0.57 4.09
N LEU A 42 -3.59 -0.21 4.39
CA LEU A 42 -2.59 0.10 3.37
C LEU A 42 -1.89 -1.20 2.96
N VAL A 43 -2.00 -1.54 1.68
CA VAL A 43 -1.27 -2.64 1.06
C VAL A 43 -0.11 -2.03 0.28
N VAL A 44 1.11 -2.34 0.67
CA VAL A 44 2.32 -1.89 -0.03
C VAL A 44 2.93 -3.08 -0.75
N TYR A 45 3.17 -2.93 -2.04
CA TYR A 45 3.79 -3.95 -2.89
C TYR A 45 4.98 -3.34 -3.64
N GLU A 46 5.76 -4.18 -4.32
CA GLU A 46 7.05 -3.78 -4.91
C GLU A 46 6.99 -2.53 -5.79
N MET A 47 5.89 -2.36 -6.53
CA MET A 47 5.70 -1.27 -7.48
C MET A 47 4.67 -0.24 -7.04
N GLY A 48 4.22 -0.25 -5.79
CA GLY A 48 3.18 0.69 -5.41
C GLY A 48 2.47 0.38 -4.11
N LEU A 49 1.29 0.97 -4.00
CA LEU A 49 0.46 0.87 -2.82
C LEU A 49 -1.01 1.05 -3.16
N ALA A 50 -1.85 0.46 -2.33
CA ALA A 50 -3.29 0.56 -2.41
C ALA A 50 -3.87 0.78 -1.01
N ARG A 51 -4.95 1.57 -0.91
CA ARG A 51 -5.75 1.70 0.31
C ARG A 51 -7.06 0.97 0.13
N ILE A 52 -7.41 0.15 1.11
CA ILE A 52 -8.63 -0.65 1.16
C ILE A 52 -9.43 -0.21 2.39
N ASP A 53 -10.73 0.01 2.22
CA ASP A 53 -11.64 0.31 3.33
C ASP A 53 -11.93 -0.94 4.19
N PRO A 54 -12.55 -0.80 5.37
CA PRO A 54 -12.87 -1.94 6.24
C PRO A 54 -13.87 -2.94 5.63
N ASN A 55 -14.55 -2.58 4.53
CA ASN A 55 -15.47 -3.46 3.80
C ASN A 55 -14.75 -4.25 2.69
N GLY A 56 -13.45 -4.03 2.50
CA GLY A 56 -12.65 -4.66 1.46
C GLY A 56 -12.72 -3.96 0.10
N SER A 57 -13.23 -2.73 0.03
CA SER A 57 -13.31 -1.94 -1.19
C SER A 57 -12.01 -1.18 -1.44
N LEU A 58 -11.51 -1.21 -2.68
CA LEU A 58 -10.36 -0.40 -3.09
C LEU A 58 -10.76 1.09 -3.09
N CYS A 59 -10.14 1.90 -2.23
CA CYS A 59 -10.34 3.35 -2.22
C CYS A 59 -9.56 4.01 -3.35
N TRP A 60 -8.27 3.69 -3.46
CA TRP A 60 -7.36 4.16 -4.51
C TRP A 60 -6.13 3.26 -4.57
N GLN A 61 -5.40 3.36 -5.69
CA GLN A 61 -4.11 2.70 -5.89
C GLN A 61 -3.14 3.63 -6.61
N GLN A 62 -1.85 3.43 -6.36
CA GLN A 62 -0.77 4.12 -7.04
C GLN A 62 0.36 3.17 -7.38
N VAL A 63 1.07 3.50 -8.45
CA VAL A 63 2.29 2.82 -8.86
C VAL A 63 3.47 3.79 -8.84
N HIS A 64 4.64 3.28 -8.51
CA HIS A 64 5.92 3.96 -8.64
C HIS A 64 6.90 3.06 -9.39
N ASP A 65 7.92 3.66 -9.98
CA ASP A 65 8.93 3.00 -10.82
C ASP A 65 10.16 2.50 -10.03
N GLN A 66 10.24 2.80 -8.74
CA GLN A 66 11.34 2.36 -7.88
C GLN A 66 11.10 0.99 -7.21
N LEU A 67 11.58 -0.09 -7.83
CA LEU A 67 11.47 -1.47 -7.33
C LEU A 67 12.14 -1.69 -5.94
N THR A 68 13.14 -0.88 -5.63
CA THR A 68 13.87 -0.94 -4.36
C THR A 68 13.17 -0.16 -3.25
N ALA A 69 12.14 0.64 -3.57
CA ALA A 69 11.46 1.45 -2.57
C ALA A 69 10.80 0.61 -1.49
N ARG A 70 10.94 1.05 -0.24
CA ARG A 70 10.33 0.45 0.94
C ARG A 70 9.53 1.50 1.67
N LEU A 71 8.41 1.11 2.27
CA LEU A 71 7.75 1.97 3.23
C LEU A 71 8.72 2.22 4.40
N ASP A 72 9.07 3.49 4.59
CA ASP A 72 9.96 3.95 5.66
C ASP A 72 9.15 4.28 6.91
N ARG A 73 8.13 5.12 6.75
CA ARG A 73 7.27 5.57 7.85
C ARG A 73 5.89 6.02 7.37
N LEU A 74 4.96 6.03 8.31
CA LEU A 74 3.68 6.73 8.20
C LEU A 74 3.74 7.98 9.07
N ASP A 75 3.48 9.15 8.48
CA ASP A 75 3.49 10.43 9.18
C ASP A 75 2.18 11.17 8.91
N GLY A 76 1.27 11.13 9.89
CA GLY A 76 -0.09 11.64 9.75
C GLY A 76 -0.83 10.99 8.57
N GLU A 77 -1.11 11.80 7.55
CA GLU A 77 -1.83 11.39 6.34
C GLU A 77 -0.88 11.05 5.18
N VAL A 78 0.40 10.78 5.43
CA VAL A 78 1.39 10.50 4.38
C VAL A 78 2.11 9.19 4.62
N ALA A 79 2.18 8.36 3.58
CA ALA A 79 3.10 7.21 3.52
C ALA A 79 4.40 7.62 2.84
N TRP A 80 5.50 7.58 3.58
CA TRP A 80 6.83 7.89 3.09
C TRP A 80 7.59 6.64 2.69
N PHE A 81 8.19 6.68 1.52
CA PHE A 81 9.01 5.63 0.95
C PHE A 81 10.47 6.06 0.93
N HIS A 82 11.35 5.10 1.17
CA HIS A 82 12.78 5.24 0.95
C HIS A 82 13.17 4.35 -0.22
N GLY A 83 13.54 4.98 -1.32
CA GLY A 83 14.10 4.33 -2.50
C GLY A 83 15.62 4.36 -2.52
N GLU A 84 16.20 3.80 -3.57
CA GLU A 84 17.66 3.73 -3.73
C GLU A 84 18.31 5.12 -3.85
N TYR A 85 17.61 6.08 -4.49
CA TYR A 85 18.18 7.39 -4.82
C TYR A 85 17.42 8.57 -4.21
N GLU A 86 16.21 8.35 -3.69
CA GLU A 86 15.38 9.44 -3.15
C GLU A 86 14.37 8.97 -2.11
N GLN A 87 13.84 9.95 -1.35
CA GLN A 87 12.66 9.79 -0.52
C GLN A 87 11.48 10.49 -1.21
N PHE A 88 10.35 9.79 -1.27
CA PHE A 88 9.10 10.29 -1.83
C PHE A 88 7.94 9.80 -0.97
N GLY A 89 6.76 10.39 -1.14
CA GLY A 89 5.60 10.02 -0.35
C GLY A 89 4.30 10.10 -1.12
N PHE A 90 3.25 9.50 -0.55
CA PHE A 90 1.89 9.58 -1.06
C PHE A 90 0.92 9.94 0.05
N HIS A 91 -0.04 10.81 -0.27
CA HIS A 91 -1.16 11.10 0.61
C HIS A 91 -2.05 9.87 0.78
N LEU A 92 -2.33 9.50 2.03
CA LEU A 92 -3.20 8.37 2.37
C LEU A 92 -4.67 8.64 2.03
N VAL A 93 -5.06 9.93 1.96
CA VAL A 93 -6.45 10.33 1.69
C VAL A 93 -6.83 10.03 0.25
N ASP A 94 -5.97 10.36 -0.72
CA ASP A 94 -6.30 10.34 -2.15
C ASP A 94 -5.24 9.69 -3.05
N GLY A 95 -4.14 9.22 -2.47
CA GLY A 95 -3.04 8.59 -3.19
C GLY A 95 -2.17 9.58 -3.97
N ARG A 96 -2.31 10.89 -3.84
CA ARG A 96 -1.48 11.81 -4.63
C ARG A 96 -0.02 11.81 -4.15
N PRO A 97 0.96 11.87 -5.06
CA PRO A 97 2.36 11.99 -4.67
C PRO A 97 2.60 13.32 -3.96
N ILE A 98 3.49 13.32 -2.96
CA ILE A 98 4.02 14.55 -2.37
C ILE A 98 4.99 15.17 -3.37
N VAL A 99 4.64 16.35 -3.88
CA VAL A 99 5.52 17.15 -4.74
C VAL A 99 6.21 18.20 -3.86
N PRO A 100 7.54 18.36 -3.95
CA PRO A 100 8.25 19.46 -3.30
C PRO A 100 7.74 20.86 -3.68
#